data_AF-A0A218Y2W7-F1
#
_entry.id   AF-A0A218Y2W7-F1
#
_cell.length_a   1.000
_cell.length_b   1.000
_cell.length_c   1.000
_cell.angle_alpha   90.00
_cell.angle_beta   90.00
_cell.angle_gamma   90.00
#
_symmetry.space_group_name_H-M   'P 1'
#
loop_
_entity.id
_entity.type
_entity.pdbx_description
1 polymer ?
#
loop_
_entity_poly.entity_id
_entity_poly.type
_entity_poly.pdbx_seq_one_letter_code
_entity_poly.pdbx_strand_id
1 'polypeptide(L)'
;MATHIVGYHRMGPKRELKFALESFWDGKSSAEDLQKVAADLRSSVWKQMAEAGIKYIPSNTIAYYDQVLDTTAMLGAVPPRYGWNGGEI
;
A
#
# COMPACT_ATOMS: atom_id res chain seq x y z
N MET A 1 -2.63 -12.99 27.55
CA MET A 1 -1.59 -12.95 26.50
C MET A 1 -2.11 -12.08 25.35
N ALA A 2 -1.26 -11.27 24.72
CA ALA A 2 -1.65 -10.39 23.61
C ALA A 2 -1.24 -10.99 22.26
N THR A 3 -2.02 -10.73 21.20
CA THR A 3 -1.75 -11.19 19.83
C THR A 3 -1.23 -10.03 18.96
N HIS A 4 -0.30 -10.33 18.07
CA HIS A 4 0.35 -9.36 17.18
C HIS A 4 0.63 -9.98 15.82
N ILE A 5 0.50 -9.16 14.78
CA ILE A 5 0.86 -9.50 13.40
C ILE A 5 1.84 -8.43 12.89
N VAL A 6 3.01 -8.86 12.38
CA VAL A 6 4.06 -7.95 11.89
C VAL A 6 3.76 -7.37 10.50
N GLY A 7 2.90 -8.00 9.72
CA GLY A 7 2.62 -7.65 8.33
C GLY A 7 1.43 -8.41 7.75
N TYR A 8 0.87 -7.92 6.64
CA TYR A 8 -0.26 -8.56 5.97
C TYR A 8 -0.12 -8.55 4.46
N HIS A 9 -0.78 -9.50 3.78
CA HIS A 9 -0.75 -9.56 2.33
C HIS A 9 -1.55 -8.42 1.70
N ARG A 10 -0.87 -7.63 0.87
CA ARG A 10 -1.39 -6.37 0.31
C ARG A 10 -2.17 -6.50 -1.00
N MET A 11 -2.09 -7.64 -1.70
CA MET A 11 -2.72 -7.77 -3.02
C MET A 11 -4.24 -7.86 -2.97
N GLY A 12 -4.80 -8.15 -1.81
CA GLY A 12 -6.22 -8.47 -1.63
C GLY A 12 -6.55 -9.93 -2.01
N PRO A 13 -7.70 -10.46 -1.55
CA PRO A 13 -8.09 -11.86 -1.74
C PRO A 13 -8.22 -12.29 -3.20
N LYS A 14 -8.54 -11.35 -4.11
CA LYS A 14 -8.70 -11.60 -5.55
C LYS A 14 -7.68 -10.84 -6.39
N ARG A 15 -6.57 -10.40 -5.79
CA ARG A 15 -5.52 -9.59 -6.44
C ARG A 15 -6.02 -8.24 -6.93
N GLU A 16 -6.95 -7.63 -6.20
CA GLU A 16 -7.53 -6.32 -6.47
C GLU A 16 -6.45 -5.26 -6.71
N LEU A 17 -5.40 -5.23 -5.88
CA LEU A 17 -4.32 -4.24 -6.01
C LEU A 17 -3.51 -4.45 -7.30
N LYS A 18 -3.29 -5.72 -7.71
CA LYS A 18 -2.57 -6.04 -8.96
C LYS A 18 -3.30 -5.44 -10.16
N PHE A 19 -4.60 -5.70 -10.28
CA PHE A 19 -5.37 -5.25 -11.43
C PHE A 19 -5.59 -3.73 -11.42
N ALA A 20 -5.73 -3.12 -10.24
CA ALA A 20 -5.77 -1.67 -10.11
C ALA A 20 -4.46 -1.00 -10.58
N LEU A 21 -3.31 -1.57 -10.19
CA LEU A 21 -1.99 -1.08 -10.64
C LEU A 21 -1.82 -1.24 -12.15
N GLU A 22 -2.15 -2.41 -12.71
CA GLU A 22 -2.06 -2.66 -14.15
C GLU A 22 -2.99 -1.73 -14.94
N SER A 23 -4.22 -1.54 -14.47
CA SER A 23 -5.17 -0.59 -15.07
C SER A 23 -4.64 0.85 -15.05
N PHE A 24 -4.04 1.27 -13.93
CA PHE A 24 -3.45 2.60 -13.79
C PHE A 24 -2.24 2.78 -14.74
N TRP A 25 -1.33 1.80 -14.80
CA TRP A 25 -0.18 1.85 -15.71
C TRP A 25 -0.58 1.80 -17.19
N ASP A 26 -1.66 1.10 -17.52
CA ASP A 26 -2.24 1.07 -18.86
C ASP A 26 -3.01 2.35 -19.22
N GLY A 27 -3.15 3.30 -18.28
CA GLY A 27 -3.91 4.55 -18.48
C GLY A 27 -5.44 4.34 -18.54
N LYS A 28 -5.94 3.20 -18.08
CA LYS A 28 -7.38 2.83 -18.10
C LYS A 28 -8.14 3.32 -16.86
N SER A 29 -7.42 3.73 -15.81
CA SER A 29 -8.00 4.27 -14.57
C SER A 29 -7.18 5.43 -14.03
N SER A 30 -7.80 6.29 -13.23
CA SER A 30 -7.17 7.46 -12.61
C SER A 30 -6.31 7.09 -11.40
N ALA A 31 -5.52 8.05 -10.91
CA ALA A 31 -4.77 7.88 -9.66
C ALA A 31 -5.74 7.77 -8.46
N GLU A 32 -6.84 8.50 -8.51
CA GLU A 32 -7.91 8.47 -7.51
C GLU A 32 -8.57 7.09 -7.43
N ASP A 33 -8.77 6.42 -8.57
CA ASP A 33 -9.30 5.06 -8.62
C ASP A 33 -8.35 4.06 -7.94
N LEU A 34 -7.04 4.15 -8.22
CA LEU A 34 -6.02 3.31 -7.58
C LEU A 34 -5.97 3.56 -6.07
N GLN A 35 -5.99 4.83 -5.65
CA GLN A 35 -5.99 5.20 -4.23
C GLN A 35 -7.22 4.68 -3.49
N LYS A 36 -8.39 4.72 -4.15
CA LYS A 36 -9.63 4.17 -3.60
C LYS A 36 -9.53 2.67 -3.36
N VAL A 37 -9.08 1.90 -4.37
CA VAL A 37 -8.88 0.44 -4.21
C VAL A 37 -7.93 0.13 -3.06
N ALA A 38 -6.81 0.85 -2.95
CA ALA A 38 -5.86 0.64 -1.86
C ALA A 38 -6.42 1.05 -0.49
N ALA A 39 -7.23 2.10 -0.41
CA ALA A 39 -7.90 2.51 0.83
C ALA A 39 -8.94 1.48 1.30
N ASP A 40 -9.72 0.93 0.38
CA ASP A 40 -10.71 -0.12 0.65
C ASP A 40 -10.02 -1.41 1.12
N LEU A 41 -8.90 -1.78 0.49
CA LEU A 41 -8.06 -2.90 0.94
C LEU A 41 -7.51 -2.68 2.35
N ARG A 42 -6.94 -1.51 2.65
CA ARG A 42 -6.47 -1.18 4.02
C ARG A 42 -7.60 -1.28 5.04
N SER A 43 -8.74 -0.69 4.74
CA SER A 43 -9.93 -0.68 5.61
C SER A 43 -10.44 -2.08 5.90
N SER A 44 -10.57 -2.92 4.88
CA SER A 44 -11.03 -4.32 5.03
C SER A 44 -10.05 -5.16 5.85
N VAL A 45 -8.74 -5.04 5.62
CA VAL A 45 -7.71 -5.76 6.37
C VAL A 45 -7.72 -5.38 7.85
N TRP A 46 -7.80 -4.07 8.16
CA TRP A 46 -7.85 -3.63 9.55
C TRP A 46 -9.11 -4.09 10.27
N LYS A 47 -10.27 -4.02 9.61
CA LYS A 47 -11.53 -4.55 10.16
C LYS A 47 -11.44 -6.05 10.41
N GLN A 48 -10.93 -6.82 9.45
CA GLN A 48 -10.75 -8.26 9.60
C GLN A 48 -9.86 -8.61 10.80
N MET A 49 -8.74 -7.92 10.98
CA MET A 49 -7.85 -8.15 12.12
C MET A 49 -8.48 -7.76 13.46
N ALA A 50 -9.22 -6.65 13.48
CA ALA A 50 -9.95 -6.20 14.67
C ALA A 50 -11.04 -7.20 15.07
N GLU A 51 -11.82 -7.69 14.09
CA GLU A 51 -12.85 -8.73 14.28
C GLU A 51 -12.25 -10.06 14.74
N ALA A 52 -11.04 -10.40 14.28
CA ALA A 52 -10.29 -11.56 14.75
C ALA A 52 -9.69 -11.39 16.16
N GLY A 53 -9.87 -10.25 16.82
CA GLY A 53 -9.37 -9.98 18.17
C GLY A 53 -7.86 -9.76 18.24
N ILE A 54 -7.22 -9.34 17.14
CA ILE A 54 -5.79 -9.01 17.13
C ILE A 54 -5.57 -7.72 17.92
N LYS A 55 -4.77 -7.79 18.98
CA LYS A 55 -4.52 -6.63 19.86
C LYS A 55 -3.62 -5.58 19.21
N TYR A 56 -2.58 -6.01 18.49
CA TYR A 56 -1.64 -5.12 17.82
C TYR A 56 -1.74 -5.32 16.30
N ILE A 57 -2.44 -4.39 15.66
CA ILE A 57 -2.69 -4.37 14.21
C ILE A 57 -1.61 -3.52 13.54
N PRO A 58 -0.89 -4.03 12.53
CA PRO A 58 0.17 -3.29 11.90
C PRO A 58 -0.37 -2.19 10.96
N SER A 59 0.42 -1.13 10.81
CA SER A 59 0.20 -0.05 9.86
C SER A 59 1.41 0.07 8.92
N ASN A 60 1.23 0.78 7.81
CA ASN A 60 2.24 0.97 6.76
C ASN A 60 2.74 -0.34 6.11
N THR A 61 1.94 -1.41 6.15
CA THR A 61 2.29 -2.71 5.53
C THR A 61 1.74 -2.87 4.12
N ILE A 62 0.80 -2.01 3.70
CA ILE A 62 0.28 -1.98 2.34
C ILE A 62 1.06 -0.92 1.57
N ALA A 63 1.92 -1.40 0.68
CA ALA A 63 2.72 -0.61 -0.25
C ALA A 63 2.19 -0.80 -1.68
N TYR A 64 2.18 0.24 -2.51
CA TYR A 64 1.74 0.08 -3.92
C TYR A 64 2.68 -0.82 -4.72
N TYR A 65 3.99 -0.73 -4.46
CA TYR A 65 4.98 -1.52 -5.20
C TYR A 65 5.93 -2.28 -4.30
N ASP A 66 6.57 -1.61 -3.34
CA ASP A 66 7.51 -2.22 -2.40
C ASP A 66 7.73 -1.31 -1.18
N GLN A 67 7.78 -1.89 0.01
CA GLN A 67 7.93 -1.14 1.26
C GLN A 67 9.33 -0.51 1.46
N VAL A 68 10.37 -1.05 0.82
CA VAL A 68 11.72 -0.43 0.83
C VAL A 68 11.75 0.76 -0.13
N LEU A 69 11.03 0.66 -1.26
CA LEU A 69 10.80 1.80 -2.13
C LEU A 69 10.00 2.90 -1.42
N ASP A 70 8.97 2.56 -0.65
CA ASP A 70 8.24 3.54 0.17
C ASP A 70 9.18 4.23 1.17
N THR A 71 10.12 3.49 1.77
CA THR A 71 11.14 4.07 2.67
C THR A 71 12.11 4.98 1.91
N THR A 72 12.48 4.61 0.67
CA THR A 72 13.31 5.44 -0.22
C THR A 72 12.61 6.75 -0.54
N ALA A 73 11.30 6.70 -0.84
CA ALA A 73 10.48 7.89 -1.08
C ALA A 73 10.35 8.75 0.19
N MET A 74 10.07 8.14 1.35
CA MET A 74 9.97 8.84 2.64
C MET A 74 11.22 9.67 2.96
N LEU A 75 12.40 9.16 2.61
CA LEU A 75 13.68 9.81 2.86
C LEU A 75 14.11 10.77 1.73
N GLY A 76 13.34 10.88 0.65
CA GLY A 76 13.74 11.64 -0.54
C GLY A 76 14.99 11.08 -1.23
N ALA A 77 15.27 9.79 -1.07
CA ALA A 77 16.47 9.14 -1.60
C ALA A 77 16.31 8.76 -3.08
N VAL A 78 15.77 9.69 -3.89
CA VAL A 78 15.52 9.48 -5.32
C VAL A 78 16.82 9.71 -6.12
N PRO A 79 17.29 8.72 -6.89
CA PRO A 79 18.51 8.87 -7.68
C PRO A 79 18.41 10.00 -8.74
N PRO A 80 19.49 10.75 -9.03
CA PRO A 80 19.45 11.88 -9.97
C PRO A 80 18.95 11.56 -11.38
N ARG A 81 19.13 10.30 -11.84
CA ARG A 81 18.66 9.83 -13.15
C ARG A 81 17.13 9.92 -13.35
N TYR A 82 16.36 10.03 -12.25
CA TYR A 82 14.91 10.21 -12.31
C TYR A 82 14.50 11.70 -12.42
N GLY A 83 15.44 12.64 -12.39
CA GLY A 83 15.17 14.07 -12.61
C GLY A 83 14.31 14.74 -11.53
N TRP A 84 14.21 14.14 -10.34
CA TRP A 84 13.43 14.69 -9.23
C TRP A 84 14.20 15.83 -8.54
N ASN A 85 13.56 16.99 -8.39
CA ASN A 85 14.16 18.22 -7.84
C ASN A 85 13.62 18.58 -6.45
N GLY A 86 13.05 17.60 -5.73
CA GLY A 86 12.33 17.82 -4.47
C GLY A 86 10.80 18.00 -4.67
N GLY A 87 10.04 17.93 -3.57
CA GLY A 87 8.58 18.04 -3.57
C GLY A 87 7.89 16.75 -3.15
N GLU A 88 6.61 16.60 -3.49
CA GLU A 88 5.92 15.31 -3.33
C GLU A 88 6.53 14.25 -4.26
N ILE A 89 6.49 13.00 -3.78
CA ILE A 89 6.87 11.78 -4.51
C ILE A 89 5.60 10.95 -4.67
#